data_AF-A0A1I3JP73-F1
#
_entry.id   AF-A0A1I3JP73-F1
#
_cell.length_a   1.000
_cell.length_b   1.000
_cell.length_c   1.000
_cell.angle_alpha   90.00
_cell.angle_beta   90.00
_cell.angle_gamma   90.00
#
_symmetry.space_group_name_H-M   'P 1'
#
loop_
_entity.id
_entity.type
_entity.pdbx_description
1 polymer ?
#
loop_
_entity_poly.entity_id
_entity_poly.type
_entity_poly.pdbx_seq_one_letter_code
_entity_poly.pdbx_strand_id
1 'polypeptide(L)'
;MVNFKAYTLAALTCFAAFSAQATERRSFAYTQPMEGVYEQYWTAQELTAQDTYAGQPRRLYVEGQGKLGAFHGVLNLDCDTPRFSTWLAQSEYLSSDAVPVEVINGLRATWCDD
;
A
#
# COMPACT_ATOMS: atom_id res chain seq x y z
N MET A 1 -70.82 -25.19 -6.47
CA MET A 1 -69.81 -24.71 -7.45
C MET A 1 -68.73 -23.98 -6.69
N VAL A 2 -67.54 -24.56 -6.65
CA VAL A 2 -66.38 -24.08 -5.86
C VAL A 2 -65.63 -23.07 -6.72
N ASN A 3 -65.34 -21.88 -6.18
CA ASN A 3 -64.44 -20.91 -6.83
C ASN A 3 -63.28 -20.56 -5.89
N PHE A 4 -62.09 -20.62 -6.48
CA PHE A 4 -60.79 -20.76 -5.85
C PHE A 4 -60.35 -19.53 -5.03
N LYS A 5 -59.89 -19.76 -3.79
CA LYS A 5 -59.10 -18.79 -3.04
C LYS A 5 -57.64 -18.89 -3.52
N ALA A 6 -57.17 -17.86 -4.21
CA ALA A 6 -55.75 -17.68 -4.50
C ALA A 6 -55.08 -17.08 -3.25
N TYR A 7 -54.25 -17.86 -2.57
CA TYR A 7 -53.37 -17.38 -1.50
C TYR A 7 -52.06 -16.94 -2.12
N THR A 8 -51.83 -15.63 -2.19
CA THR A 8 -50.56 -15.05 -2.64
C THR A 8 -49.53 -15.23 -1.53
N LEU A 9 -48.72 -16.29 -1.62
CA LEU A 9 -47.55 -16.50 -0.76
C LEU A 9 -46.47 -15.47 -1.13
N ALA A 10 -46.29 -14.46 -0.28
CA ALA A 10 -45.16 -13.55 -0.38
C ALA A 10 -43.88 -14.29 0.08
N ALA A 11 -43.07 -14.72 -0.88
CA ALA A 11 -41.72 -15.23 -0.61
C ALA A 11 -40.82 -14.06 -0.22
N LEU A 12 -40.52 -13.94 1.08
CA LEU A 12 -39.54 -13.00 1.61
C LEU A 12 -38.14 -13.50 1.22
N THR A 13 -37.60 -13.01 0.10
CA THR A 13 -36.18 -13.21 -0.25
C THR A 13 -35.32 -12.22 0.54
N CYS A 14 -34.79 -12.68 1.68
CA CYS A 14 -33.68 -12.00 2.35
C CYS A 14 -32.43 -12.09 1.46
N PHE A 15 -32.16 -11.06 0.67
CA PHE A 15 -30.84 -10.84 0.10
C PHE A 15 -29.90 -10.42 1.24
N ALA A 16 -29.15 -11.38 1.78
CA ALA A 16 -28.05 -11.08 2.67
C ALA A 16 -27.00 -10.28 1.87
N ALA A 17 -26.91 -8.98 2.13
CA ALA A 17 -25.86 -8.13 1.60
C ALA A 17 -24.52 -8.58 2.22
N PHE A 18 -23.81 -9.45 1.51
CA PHE A 18 -22.44 -9.81 1.87
C PHE A 18 -21.58 -8.57 1.63
N SER A 19 -21.30 -7.83 2.71
CA SER A 19 -20.40 -6.69 2.66
C SER A 19 -18.99 -7.25 2.54
N ALA A 20 -18.49 -7.37 1.32
CA ALA A 20 -17.08 -7.65 1.09
C ALA A 20 -16.28 -6.47 1.67
N GLN A 21 -15.68 -6.65 2.83
CA GLN A 21 -14.68 -5.71 3.34
C GLN A 21 -13.47 -5.83 2.41
N ALA A 22 -13.33 -4.86 1.51
CA ALA A 22 -12.10 -4.69 0.77
C ALA A 22 -11.04 -4.27 1.78
N THR A 23 -10.09 -5.16 2.10
CA THR A 23 -8.88 -4.76 2.82
C THR A 23 -8.16 -3.73 1.97
N GLU A 24 -8.21 -2.46 2.39
CA GLU A 24 -7.56 -1.38 1.69
C GLU A 24 -6.04 -1.58 1.78
N ARG A 25 -5.43 -1.98 0.67
CA ARG A 25 -3.98 -2.18 0.63
C ARG A 25 -3.32 -0.80 0.60
N ARG A 26 -2.67 -0.43 1.70
CA ARG A 26 -1.86 0.79 1.79
C ARG A 26 -0.88 0.83 0.63
N SER A 27 -0.84 1.95 -0.07
CA SER A 27 0.09 2.21 -1.16
C SER A 27 0.55 3.66 -1.09
N PHE A 28 1.74 3.92 -1.62
CA PHE A 28 2.35 5.24 -1.65
C PHE A 28 2.78 5.59 -3.07
N ALA A 29 2.62 6.86 -3.45
CA ALA A 29 3.08 7.41 -4.70
C ALA A 29 3.53 8.87 -4.50
N TYR A 30 4.66 9.24 -5.11
CA TYR A 30 5.21 10.59 -5.09
C TYR A 30 5.92 10.90 -6.41
N THR A 31 5.71 12.11 -6.93
CA THR A 31 6.41 12.62 -8.10
C THR A 31 7.44 13.66 -7.64
N GLN A 32 8.71 13.36 -7.84
CA GLN A 32 9.81 14.29 -7.64
C GLN A 32 10.00 15.12 -8.91
N PRO A 33 9.74 16.43 -8.89
CA PRO A 33 10.05 17.31 -10.01
C PRO A 33 11.58 17.40 -10.17
N MET A 34 12.04 17.42 -11.42
CA MET A 34 13.45 17.61 -11.76
C MET A 34 13.61 18.78 -12.72
N GLU A 35 14.86 19.13 -13.05
CA GLU A 35 15.13 20.24 -13.96
C GLU A 35 14.41 20.07 -15.31
N GLY A 36 13.70 21.11 -15.74
CA GLY A 36 12.95 21.14 -16.98
C GLY A 36 11.63 20.37 -16.91
N VAL A 37 11.43 19.45 -17.84
CA VAL A 37 10.22 18.61 -17.97
C VAL A 37 10.42 17.18 -17.46
N TYR A 38 11.51 16.95 -16.73
CA TYR A 38 11.86 15.64 -16.23
C TYR A 38 11.28 15.41 -14.83
N GLU A 39 10.91 14.16 -14.56
CA GLU A 39 10.35 13.73 -13.28
C GLU A 39 10.97 12.39 -12.88
N GLN A 40 10.96 12.12 -11.57
CA GLN A 40 11.21 10.81 -11.00
C GLN A 40 9.98 10.40 -10.17
N TYR A 41 9.38 9.28 -10.51
CA TYR A 41 8.22 8.73 -9.83
C TYR A 41 8.68 7.71 -8.79
N TRP A 42 8.15 7.81 -7.59
CA TRP A 42 8.45 6.94 -6.48
C TRP A 42 7.16 6.27 -6.01
N THR A 43 7.19 4.96 -5.86
CA THR A 43 6.05 4.19 -5.34
C THR A 43 6.50 3.22 -4.26
N ALA A 44 5.58 2.83 -3.40
CA ALA A 44 5.83 1.74 -2.48
C ALA A 44 4.59 0.91 -2.19
N GLN A 45 4.84 -0.35 -1.86
CA GLN A 45 3.84 -1.31 -1.44
C GLN A 45 4.40 -2.19 -0.32
N GLU A 46 3.54 -2.59 0.60
CA GLU A 46 3.92 -3.55 1.64
C GLU A 46 4.10 -4.95 1.00
N LEU A 47 5.25 -5.55 1.29
CA LEU A 47 5.53 -6.96 1.00
C LEU A 47 4.75 -7.79 2.02
N THR A 48 4.08 -8.82 1.52
CA THR A 48 3.04 -9.62 2.19
C THR A 48 3.14 -9.63 3.72
N ALA A 49 2.11 -9.11 4.38
CA ALA A 49 1.96 -9.12 5.84
C ALA A 49 1.76 -10.56 6.33
N GLN A 50 2.84 -11.34 6.42
CA GLN A 50 2.84 -12.55 7.22
C GLN A 50 2.92 -12.12 8.68
N ASP A 51 1.81 -12.24 9.40
CA ASP A 51 1.70 -12.12 10.86
C ASP A 51 2.65 -11.06 11.47
N THR A 52 2.44 -9.80 11.08
CA THR A 52 3.17 -8.68 11.65
C THR A 52 2.68 -8.49 13.08
N TYR A 53 3.48 -8.90 14.06
CA TYR A 53 3.22 -8.58 15.46
C TYR A 53 3.39 -7.06 15.67
N ALA A 54 2.62 -6.49 16.59
CA ALA A 54 2.80 -5.10 17.00
C ALA A 54 4.27 -4.85 17.37
N GLY A 55 4.86 -3.80 16.79
CA GLY A 55 6.27 -3.43 16.97
C GLY A 55 7.26 -4.13 16.01
N GLN A 56 6.81 -4.99 15.09
CA GLN A 56 7.70 -5.46 14.03
C GLN A 56 7.84 -4.41 12.91
N PRO A 57 9.06 -4.20 12.39
CA PRO A 57 9.28 -3.35 11.24
C PRO A 57 8.48 -3.84 10.02
N ARG A 58 7.85 -2.90 9.31
CA ARG A 58 7.11 -3.17 8.09
C ARG A 58 8.06 -3.34 6.92
N ARG A 59 7.83 -4.32 6.05
CA ARG A 59 8.66 -4.52 4.86
C ARG A 59 8.00 -3.90 3.65
N LEU A 60 8.63 -2.86 3.11
CA LEU A 60 8.13 -2.13 1.95
C LEU A 60 9.02 -2.42 0.75
N TYR A 61 8.41 -2.74 -0.38
CA TYR A 61 9.07 -2.63 -1.67
C TYR A 61 8.90 -1.21 -2.18
N VAL A 62 10.03 -0.53 -2.42
CA VAL A 62 10.09 0.84 -2.91
C VAL A 62 10.67 0.83 -4.32
N GLU A 63 9.98 1.49 -5.23
CA GLU A 63 10.38 1.59 -6.63
C GLU A 63 10.52 3.07 -7.02
N GLY A 64 11.56 3.37 -7.79
CA GLY A 64 11.77 4.69 -8.40
C GLY A 64 11.94 4.52 -9.91
N GLN A 65 11.20 5.28 -10.71
CA GLN A 65 11.29 5.25 -12.18
C GLN A 65 11.31 6.66 -12.75
N GLY A 66 12.13 6.90 -13.76
CA GLY A 66 12.18 8.20 -14.43
C GLY A 66 13.59 8.62 -14.81
N LYS A 67 13.85 9.93 -14.73
CA LYS A 67 15.08 10.54 -15.23
C LYS A 67 16.35 10.09 -14.51
N LEU A 68 16.28 9.76 -13.23
CA LEU A 68 17.43 9.22 -12.48
C LEU A 68 17.68 7.74 -12.78
N GLY A 69 16.79 7.09 -13.53
CA GLY A 69 16.79 5.66 -13.79
C GLY A 69 16.05 4.86 -12.71
N ALA A 70 16.14 3.53 -12.84
CA ALA A 70 15.37 2.61 -12.03
C ALA A 70 16.00 2.38 -10.65
N PHE A 71 15.19 2.56 -9.62
CA PHE A 71 15.46 2.15 -8.25
C PHE A 71 14.52 1.02 -7.87
N HIS A 72 15.05 -0.02 -7.23
CA HIS A 72 14.26 -1.07 -6.61
C HIS A 72 14.88 -1.39 -5.26
N GLY A 73 14.13 -1.23 -4.18
CA GLY A 73 14.65 -1.46 -2.83
C GLY A 73 13.63 -2.14 -1.93
N VAL A 74 14.13 -2.86 -0.94
CA VAL A 74 13.32 -3.39 0.16
C VAL A 74 13.70 -2.65 1.42
N LEU A 75 12.78 -1.84 1.94
CA LEU A 75 12.93 -1.10 3.18
C LEU A 75 12.31 -1.88 4.34
N ASN A 76 13.09 -2.11 5.38
CA ASN A 76 12.60 -2.46 6.69
C ASN A 76 12.27 -1.15 7.44
N LEU A 77 10.99 -0.80 7.53
CA LEU A 77 10.51 0.45 8.13
C LEU A 77 10.18 0.21 9.61
N ASP A 78 11.05 0.70 10.50
CA ASP A 78 10.79 0.75 11.93
C ASP A 78 10.01 2.04 12.28
N CYS A 79 8.77 1.88 12.73
CA CYS A 79 7.89 2.98 13.11
C CYS A 79 8.13 3.47 14.55
N ASP A 80 8.58 2.58 15.45
CA ASP A 80 8.81 2.90 16.86
C ASP A 80 10.14 3.64 17.04
N THR A 81 11.17 3.21 16.32
CA THR A 81 12.52 3.78 16.38
C THR A 81 13.05 4.08 14.97
N PRO A 82 12.72 5.25 14.38
CA PRO A 82 13.03 5.60 12.99
C PRO A 82 14.47 5.36 12.53
N ARG A 83 15.45 5.55 13.42
CA ARG A 83 16.87 5.32 13.14
C ARG A 83 17.25 3.85 12.88
N PHE A 84 16.38 2.90 13.19
CA PHE A 84 16.57 1.48 12.95
C PHE A 84 15.94 0.99 11.65
N SER A 85 15.29 1.88 10.89
CA SER A 85 14.90 1.58 9.53
C SER A 85 16.14 1.31 8.67
N THR A 86 16.08 0.26 7.85
CA THR A 86 17.23 -0.17 7.04
C THR A 86 16.80 -0.70 5.68
N TRP A 87 17.61 -0.42 4.66
CA TRP A 87 17.48 -1.08 3.37
C TRP A 87 18.04 -2.50 3.46
N LEU A 88 17.21 -3.49 3.14
CA LEU A 88 17.57 -4.91 3.13
C LEU A 88 18.13 -5.34 1.76
N ALA A 89 17.67 -4.68 0.70
CA ALA A 89 18.11 -4.87 -0.67
C ALA A 89 17.90 -3.57 -1.46
N GLN A 90 18.74 -3.33 -2.47
CA GLN A 90 18.61 -2.21 -3.39
C GLN A 90 19.18 -2.55 -4.77
N SER A 91 18.82 -1.79 -5.81
CA SER A 91 19.41 -1.93 -7.13
C SER A 91 20.85 -1.41 -7.16
N GLU A 92 21.65 -1.92 -8.12
CA GLU A 92 23.04 -1.47 -8.31
C GLU A 92 23.13 -0.10 -8.99
N TYR A 93 22.09 0.29 -9.75
CA TYR A 93 22.12 1.51 -10.56
C TYR A 93 21.87 2.77 -9.74
N LEU A 94 20.79 2.78 -8.94
CA LEU A 94 20.46 3.91 -8.07
C LEU A 94 20.54 3.41 -6.62
N SER A 95 21.39 4.03 -5.80
CA SER A 95 21.53 3.64 -4.39
C SER A 95 20.37 4.20 -3.56
N SER A 96 20.20 3.66 -2.35
CA SER A 96 19.24 4.18 -1.38
C SER A 96 19.47 5.64 -0.98
N ASP A 97 20.68 6.17 -1.14
CA ASP A 97 20.98 7.59 -0.87
C ASP A 97 20.28 8.54 -1.85
N ALA A 98 19.85 8.04 -3.00
CA ALA A 98 19.10 8.81 -3.99
C ALA A 98 17.60 8.88 -3.68
N VAL A 99 17.10 8.13 -2.70
CA VAL A 99 15.71 8.18 -2.28
C VAL A 99 15.49 9.50 -1.52
N PRO A 100 14.63 10.41 -2.01
CA PRO A 100 14.47 11.72 -1.41
C PRO A 100 13.77 11.63 -0.05
N VAL A 101 14.01 12.62 0.81
CA VAL A 101 13.47 12.65 2.17
C VAL A 101 11.94 12.67 2.19
N GLU A 102 11.32 13.28 1.18
CA GLU A 102 9.87 13.32 0.97
C GLU A 102 9.28 11.92 0.79
N VAL A 103 10.01 11.03 0.12
CA VAL A 103 9.60 9.62 -0.01
C VAL A 103 9.64 8.96 1.36
N ILE A 104 10.75 9.04 2.09
CA ILE A 104 10.86 8.43 3.42
C ILE A 104 9.78 8.94 4.38
N ASN A 105 9.50 10.25 4.37
CA ASN A 105 8.45 10.86 5.18
C ASN A 105 7.06 10.36 4.77
N GLY A 106 6.79 10.28 3.46
CA GLY A 106 5.54 9.75 2.93
C GLY A 106 5.31 8.29 3.30
N LEU A 107 6.35 7.44 3.21
CA LEU A 107 6.28 6.05 3.66
C LEU A 107 5.91 5.96 5.16
N ARG A 108 6.48 6.82 6.00
CA ARG A 108 6.13 6.86 7.42
C ARG A 108 4.68 7.29 7.65
N ALA A 109 4.22 8.34 6.99
CA ALA A 109 2.83 8.78 7.11
C ALA A 109 1.84 7.71 6.62
N THR A 110 2.20 6.94 5.59
CA THR A 110 1.33 5.87 5.08
C THR A 110 1.26 4.65 6.00
N TRP A 111 2.35 4.29 6.68
CA TRP A 111 2.46 2.99 7.38
C TRP A 111 2.67 3.06 8.90
N CYS A 112 3.05 4.20 9.46
CA CYS A 112 3.32 4.35 10.89
C CYS A 112 2.21 5.07 11.66
N ASP A 113 1.24 5.67 10.97
CA ASP A 113 0.04 6.24 11.59
C ASP A 113 -1.01 5.14 11.74
N ASP A 114 -0.98 4.45 12.88
CA ASP A 114 -1.96 3.42 13.31
C ASP A 114 -2.74 3.88 14.55
#